data_AF-A0AAX2CCV1-F1
#
_entry.id   AF-A0AAX2CCV1-F1
#
_cell.length_a   1.000
_cell.length_b   1.000
_cell.length_c   1.000
_cell.angle_alpha   90.00
_cell.angle_beta   90.00
_cell.angle_gamma   90.00
#
_symmetry.space_group_name_H-M   'P 1'
#
loop_
_entity.id
_entity.type
_entity.pdbx_description
1 polymer ?
#
loop_
_entity_poly.entity_id
_entity_poly.type
_entity_poly.pdbx_seq_one_letter_code
_entity_poly.pdbx_strand_id
1 'polypeptide(L)'
;MNKIAVSYIVNLLYSIVACRAFVEFYYVFAGFSNIIKYEKIPFEISMNGIPFVLLLIGALIAFVYYKRKKQKVKSLSIWVYPLLFPQEDEREEGITEKACRTTFLSLWFVLPFALALLAFTPLVNLYVPAYPLYIVYFIYFIQMTVFHISLYRNKFA
;
A
#
# COMPACT_ATOMS: atom_id res chain seq x y z
N MET A 1 -15.15 10.69 14.41
CA MET A 1 -14.91 9.48 13.59
C MET A 1 -14.21 8.41 14.42
N ASN A 2 -14.56 7.13 14.24
CA ASN A 2 -13.87 6.01 14.89
C ASN A 2 -12.38 6.02 14.48
N LYS A 3 -11.44 5.86 15.44
CA LYS A 3 -9.98 5.89 15.17
C LYS A 3 -9.57 4.88 14.07
N ILE A 4 -10.26 3.74 14.00
CA ILE A 4 -10.08 2.72 12.96
C ILE A 4 -10.43 3.25 11.56
N ALA A 5 -11.52 4.01 11.43
CA ALA A 5 -11.94 4.58 10.15
C ALA A 5 -10.96 5.66 9.67
N VAL A 6 -10.43 6.47 10.59
CA VAL A 6 -9.36 7.44 10.28
C VAL A 6 -8.10 6.71 9.82
N SER A 7 -7.70 5.63 10.51
CA SER A 7 -6.59 4.76 10.12
C SER A 7 -6.74 4.24 8.69
N TYR A 8 -7.92 3.72 8.37
CA TYR A 8 -8.22 3.17 7.06
C TYR A 8 -8.09 4.23 5.97
N ILE A 9 -8.69 5.41 6.17
CA ILE A 9 -8.64 6.51 5.19
C ILE A 9 -7.21 7.00 4.97
N VAL A 10 -6.42 7.16 6.04
CA VAL A 10 -5.02 7.61 5.92
C VAL A 10 -4.18 6.57 5.17
N ASN A 11 -4.31 5.28 5.50
CA ASN A 11 -3.60 4.21 4.80
C ASN A 11 -4.02 4.12 3.33
N LEU A 12 -5.32 4.27 3.03
CA LEU A 12 -5.84 4.27 1.67
C LEU A 12 -5.31 5.44 0.84
N LEU A 13 -5.29 6.66 1.40
CA LEU A 13 -4.74 7.82 0.71
C LEU A 13 -3.24 7.64 0.45
N TYR A 14 -2.49 7.18 1.44
CA TYR A 14 -1.06 6.91 1.29
C TYR A 14 -0.81 5.85 0.20
N SER A 15 -1.60 4.77 0.18
CA SER A 15 -1.45 3.70 -0.79
C SER A 15 -1.78 4.15 -2.21
N ILE A 16 -2.80 5.00 -2.40
CA ILE A 16 -3.14 5.56 -3.72
C ILE A 16 -2.00 6.41 -4.26
N VAL A 17 -1.42 7.27 -3.42
CA VAL A 17 -0.26 8.10 -3.80
C VAL A 17 0.95 7.20 -4.12
N ALA A 18 1.17 6.14 -3.33
CA ALA A 18 2.23 5.17 -3.59
C ALA A 18 2.06 4.44 -4.93
N CYS A 19 0.85 3.97 -5.21
CA CYS A 19 0.50 3.33 -6.49
C CYS A 19 0.83 4.27 -7.65
N ARG A 20 0.45 5.54 -7.57
CA ARG A 20 0.77 6.53 -8.61
C ARG A 20 2.26 6.76 -8.78
N ALA A 21 3.02 6.85 -7.69
CA ALA A 21 4.47 6.97 -7.77
C ALA A 21 5.12 5.76 -8.48
N PHE A 22 4.72 4.53 -8.14
CA PHE A 22 5.27 3.34 -8.80
C PHE A 22 4.89 3.22 -10.28
N VAL A 23 3.70 3.68 -10.66
CA VAL A 23 3.29 3.76 -12.07
C VAL A 23 4.15 4.77 -12.85
N GLU A 24 4.44 5.95 -12.28
CA GLU A 24 5.37 6.90 -12.90
C GLU A 24 6.77 6.29 -13.07
N PHE A 25 7.27 5.58 -12.05
CA PHE A 25 8.53 4.85 -12.17
C PHE A 25 8.49 3.81 -13.30
N TYR A 26 7.40 3.06 -13.43
CA TYR A 26 7.25 2.09 -14.52
C TYR A 26 7.37 2.75 -15.89
N TYR A 27 6.74 3.91 -16.10
CA TYR A 27 6.85 4.63 -17.38
C TYR A 27 8.27 5.09 -17.67
N VAL A 28 8.98 5.58 -16.65
CA VAL A 28 10.40 5.96 -16.78
C VAL A 28 11.24 4.76 -17.21
N PHE A 29 11.10 3.61 -16.53
CA PHE A 29 11.85 2.40 -16.88
C PHE A 29 11.44 1.80 -18.24
N ALA A 30 10.17 1.91 -18.63
CA ALA A 30 9.71 1.53 -19.95
C ALA A 30 10.35 2.42 -21.04
N GLY A 31 10.46 3.72 -20.79
CA GLY A 31 11.20 4.66 -21.63
C GLY A 31 12.67 4.30 -21.79
N PHE A 32 13.36 4.03 -20.67
CA PHE A 32 14.73 3.53 -20.67
C PHE A 32 14.88 2.22 -21.47
N SER A 33 13.96 1.27 -21.29
CA SER A 33 13.98 0.00 -22.03
C SER A 33 13.88 0.21 -23.54
N ASN A 34 13.06 1.16 -23.98
CA ASN A 34 12.92 1.48 -25.40
C ASN A 34 14.18 2.12 -25.98
N ILE A 35 14.87 2.99 -25.23
CA ILE A 35 16.13 3.58 -25.68
C ILE A 35 17.20 2.50 -25.88
N ILE A 36 17.32 1.58 -24.94
CA ILE A 36 18.28 0.47 -25.03
C ILE A 36 17.96 -0.45 -26.22
N LYS A 37 16.67 -0.71 -26.47
CA LYS A 37 16.25 -1.61 -27.57
C LYS A 37 16.39 -1.02 -28.96
N TYR A 38 16.23 0.30 -29.10
CA TYR A 38 16.12 0.96 -30.41
C TYR A 38 17.21 1.99 -30.68
N GLU A 39 18.23 2.08 -29.83
CA GLU A 39 19.39 2.98 -29.96
C GLU A 39 19.02 4.43 -30.33
N LYS A 40 17.91 4.94 -29.79
CA LYS A 40 17.42 6.30 -30.11
C LYS A 40 18.32 7.36 -29.50
N ILE A 41 18.98 8.14 -30.36
CA ILE A 41 19.69 9.38 -30.01
C ILE A 41 19.12 10.52 -30.88
N PRO A 42 18.70 11.67 -30.32
CA PRO A 42 18.63 12.04 -28.90
C PRO A 42 17.40 11.46 -28.19
N PHE A 43 17.48 11.34 -26.86
CA PHE A 43 16.37 10.88 -26.02
C PHE A 43 16.11 11.83 -24.86
N GLU A 44 14.82 12.01 -24.55
CA GLU A 44 14.35 12.73 -23.37
C GLU A 44 13.38 11.81 -22.64
N ILE A 45 13.58 11.65 -21.32
CA ILE A 45 12.65 10.93 -20.46
C ILE A 45 12.06 11.96 -19.50
N SER A 46 10.76 12.19 -19.62
CA SER A 46 9.99 13.01 -18.68
C SER A 46 9.46 12.15 -17.53
N MET A 47 9.52 12.66 -16.31
CA MET A 47 8.96 12.01 -15.13
C MET A 47 8.16 13.03 -14.31
N ASN A 48 6.96 12.66 -13.87
CA ASN A 48 6.24 13.46 -12.90
C ASN A 48 6.75 13.16 -11.47
N GLY A 49 7.48 14.11 -10.88
CA GLY A 49 8.02 13.98 -9.51
C GLY A 49 6.98 14.21 -8.39
N ILE A 50 5.78 14.72 -8.70
CA ILE A 50 4.78 15.11 -7.69
C ILE A 50 4.41 13.95 -6.75
N PRO A 51 4.11 12.72 -7.23
CA PRO A 51 3.73 11.62 -6.35
C PRO A 51 4.81 11.28 -5.31
N PHE A 52 6.08 11.41 -5.67
CA PHE A 52 7.22 11.14 -4.78
C PHE A 52 7.36 12.18 -3.68
N VAL A 53 7.19 13.45 -4.03
CA VAL A 53 7.19 14.54 -3.06
C VAL A 53 6.05 14.36 -2.06
N LEU A 54 4.85 13.98 -2.51
CA LEU A 54 3.72 13.69 -1.64
C LEU A 54 3.99 12.50 -0.70
N LEU A 55 4.62 11.42 -1.18
CA LEU A 55 5.04 10.32 -0.31
C LEU A 55 6.05 10.76 0.75
N LEU A 56 7.04 11.56 0.38
CA LEU A 56 8.04 12.08 1.31
C LEU A 56 7.39 12.94 2.40
N ILE A 57 6.47 13.82 2.02
CA ILE A 57 5.71 14.64 2.99
C ILE A 57 4.89 13.73 3.93
N GLY A 58 4.18 12.75 3.38
CA GLY A 58 3.40 11.79 4.17
C GLY A 58 4.27 10.99 5.15
N ALA A 59 5.42 10.51 4.70
CA ALA A 59 6.39 9.79 5.52
C ALA A 59 6.97 10.68 6.64
N LEU A 60 7.28 11.95 6.34
CA LEU A 60 7.74 12.91 7.35
C LEU A 60 6.67 13.18 8.41
N ILE A 61 5.41 13.39 8.00
CA ILE A 61 4.29 13.58 8.94
C ILE A 61 4.13 12.36 9.84
N ALA A 62 4.15 11.16 9.25
CA ALA A 62 4.07 9.90 9.98
C ALA A 62 5.23 9.75 10.98
N PHE A 63 6.46 10.09 10.56
CA PHE A 63 7.65 10.04 11.40
C PHE A 63 7.59 11.02 12.58
N VAL A 64 7.14 12.26 12.35
CA VAL A 64 6.96 13.26 13.41
C VAL A 64 5.92 12.79 14.42
N TYR A 65 4.80 12.25 13.95
CA TYR A 65 3.75 11.73 14.82
C TYR A 65 4.25 10.50 15.61
N TYR A 66 4.98 9.60 14.96
CA TYR A 66 5.64 8.47 15.62
C TYR A 66 6.56 8.96 16.75
N LYS A 67 7.45 9.94 16.49
CA LYS A 67 8.35 10.47 17.54
C LYS A 67 7.58 11.02 18.74
N ARG A 68 6.48 11.75 18.50
CA ARG A 68 5.62 12.29 19.57
C ARG A 68 4.93 11.19 20.38
N LYS A 69 4.50 10.10 19.74
CA LYS A 69 3.87 8.96 20.43
C LYS A 69 4.87 8.06 21.13
N LYS A 70 6.06 7.82 20.56
CA LYS A 70 7.13 7.02 21.18
C LYS A 70 7.56 7.57 22.54
N GLN A 71 7.52 8.90 22.70
CA GLN A 71 7.78 9.54 23.99
C GLN A 71 6.77 9.13 25.08
N LYS A 72 5.57 8.70 24.70
CA LYS A 72 4.50 8.27 25.62
C LYS A 72 4.40 6.74 25.75
N VAL A 73 4.78 6.00 24.70
CA VAL A 73 4.61 4.55 24.60
C VAL A 73 5.92 3.89 24.18
N LYS A 74 6.56 3.17 25.11
CA LYS A 74 7.91 2.60 24.91
C LYS A 74 7.97 1.41 23.93
N SER A 75 6.86 0.68 23.72
CA SER A 75 6.78 -0.50 22.86
C SER A 75 6.53 -0.21 21.37
N LEU A 76 6.38 1.06 20.96
CA LEU A 76 6.06 1.39 19.57
C LEU A 76 7.24 1.19 18.60
N SER A 77 7.10 0.22 17.70
CA SER A 77 7.98 0.03 16.54
C SER A 77 7.63 0.99 15.40
N ILE A 78 8.64 1.55 14.74
CA ILE A 78 8.50 2.42 13.55
C ILE A 78 7.79 1.70 12.41
N TRP A 79 8.02 0.39 12.28
CA TRP A 79 7.53 -0.43 11.17
C TRP A 79 6.03 -0.73 11.23
N VAL A 80 5.41 -0.51 12.39
CA VAL A 80 4.00 -0.80 12.63
C VAL A 80 3.15 0.45 12.38
N TYR A 81 3.75 1.62 12.15
CA TYR A 81 3.02 2.88 11.99
C TYR A 81 2.63 3.11 10.51
N PRO A 82 1.36 3.47 10.17
CA PRO A 82 0.34 4.04 11.05
C PRO A 82 -0.77 3.05 11.44
N LEU A 83 -0.45 1.87 11.99
CA LEU A 83 -1.43 1.15 12.78
C LEU A 83 -1.64 1.90 14.10
N LEU A 84 -2.85 2.38 14.28
CA LEU A 84 -3.27 3.28 15.35
C LEU A 84 -3.47 2.60 16.71
N PHE A 85 -3.17 1.31 16.85
CA PHE A 85 -3.28 0.55 18.09
C PHE A 85 -1.91 0.42 18.76
N PRO A 86 -1.63 1.18 19.82
CA PRO A 86 -0.57 0.75 20.72
C PRO A 86 -1.00 -0.61 21.31
N GLN A 87 -0.28 -1.68 21.01
CA GLN A 87 -0.50 -3.00 21.64
C GLN A 87 -0.09 -2.96 23.13
N GLU A 88 -0.73 -2.07 23.89
CA GLU A 88 -0.50 -1.90 25.33
C GLU A 88 -1.41 -2.83 26.14
N ASP A 89 -2.60 -3.16 25.61
CA ASP A 89 -3.58 -4.02 26.27
C ASP A 89 -3.62 -5.42 25.61
N GLU A 90 -3.61 -6.49 26.41
CA GLU A 90 -3.76 -7.89 25.95
C GLU A 90 -5.02 -8.08 25.08
N ARG A 91 -6.07 -7.30 25.35
CA ARG A 91 -7.30 -7.29 24.54
C ARG A 91 -7.06 -6.74 23.14
N GLU A 92 -6.29 -5.65 23.00
CA GLU A 92 -5.99 -5.08 21.68
C GLU A 92 -5.08 -6.01 20.88
N GLU A 93 -4.14 -6.68 21.55
CA GLU A 93 -3.29 -7.70 20.93
C GLU A 93 -4.13 -8.86 20.35
N GLY A 94 -5.04 -9.44 21.14
CA GLY A 94 -5.92 -10.51 20.67
C GLY A 94 -6.85 -10.09 19.52
N ILE A 95 -7.28 -8.82 19.48
CA ILE A 95 -8.05 -8.26 18.36
C ILE A 95 -7.19 -8.19 17.09
N THR A 96 -5.95 -7.71 17.21
CA THR A 96 -5.01 -7.61 16.08
C THR A 96 -4.60 -8.98 15.55
N GLU A 97 -4.38 -9.97 16.41
CA GLU A 97 -4.04 -11.34 16.02
C GLU A 97 -5.18 -11.97 15.19
N LYS A 98 -6.43 -11.86 15.66
CA LYS A 98 -7.61 -12.33 14.92
C LYS A 98 -7.75 -11.61 13.57
N ALA A 99 -7.46 -10.31 13.51
CA ALA A 99 -7.49 -9.54 12.28
C ALA A 99 -6.38 -9.98 11.29
N CYS A 100 -5.15 -10.18 11.77
CA CYS A 100 -4.04 -10.73 10.99
C CYS A 100 -4.37 -12.12 10.44
N ARG A 101 -4.89 -13.03 11.27
CA ARG A 101 -5.29 -14.37 10.84
C ARG A 101 -6.37 -14.33 9.76
N THR A 102 -7.38 -13.47 9.91
CA THR A 102 -8.44 -13.31 8.89
C THR A 102 -7.87 -12.78 7.58
N THR A 103 -6.97 -11.80 7.66
CA THR A 103 -6.32 -11.18 6.50
C THR A 103 -5.46 -12.20 5.76
N PHE A 104 -4.65 -12.98 6.48
CA PHE A 104 -3.86 -14.07 5.92
C PHE A 104 -4.74 -15.15 5.26
N LEU A 105 -5.86 -15.54 5.88
CA LEU A 105 -6.80 -16.48 5.28
C LEU A 105 -7.41 -15.94 3.98
N SER A 106 -7.70 -14.64 3.91
CA SER A 106 -8.21 -14.02 2.67
C SER A 106 -7.21 -14.09 1.52
N LEU A 107 -5.90 -14.07 1.82
CA LEU A 107 -4.83 -14.14 0.82
C LEU A 107 -4.93 -15.40 -0.05
N TRP A 108 -5.36 -16.53 0.52
CA TRP A 108 -5.57 -17.79 -0.20
C TRP A 108 -6.60 -17.70 -1.33
N PHE A 109 -7.56 -16.79 -1.22
CA PHE A 109 -8.56 -16.55 -2.27
C PHE A 109 -8.12 -15.42 -3.21
N VAL A 110 -7.47 -14.39 -2.65
CA VAL A 110 -7.03 -13.21 -3.41
C VAL A 110 -5.90 -13.56 -4.38
N LEU A 111 -4.95 -14.40 -3.98
CA LEU A 111 -3.80 -14.74 -4.82
C LEU A 111 -4.17 -15.53 -6.09
N PRO A 112 -4.93 -16.64 -6.03
CA PRO A 112 -5.36 -17.33 -7.24
C PRO A 112 -6.17 -16.44 -8.17
N PHE A 113 -7.05 -15.59 -7.60
CA PHE A 113 -7.82 -14.63 -8.38
C PHE A 113 -6.92 -13.60 -9.08
N ALA A 114 -5.94 -13.04 -8.36
CA ALA A 114 -4.99 -12.10 -8.93
C ALA A 114 -4.09 -12.74 -9.99
N LEU A 115 -3.68 -14.00 -9.80
CA LEU A 115 -2.93 -14.77 -10.81
C LEU A 115 -3.74 -14.99 -12.08
N ALA A 116 -5.03 -15.33 -11.94
CA ALA A 116 -5.94 -15.43 -13.08
C ALA A 116 -6.04 -14.09 -13.82
N LEU A 117 -6.15 -12.97 -13.10
CA LEU A 117 -6.16 -11.63 -13.70
C LEU A 117 -4.83 -11.29 -14.41
N LEU A 118 -3.69 -11.69 -13.84
CA LEU A 118 -2.37 -11.49 -14.44
C LEU A 118 -2.18 -12.32 -15.72
N ALA A 119 -2.84 -13.47 -15.87
CA ALA A 119 -2.79 -14.25 -17.10
C ALA A 119 -3.35 -13.47 -18.31
N PHE A 120 -4.23 -12.48 -18.08
CA PHE A 120 -4.76 -11.59 -19.13
C PHE A 120 -3.84 -10.40 -19.46
N THR A 121 -2.66 -10.29 -18.81
CA THR A 121 -1.67 -9.22 -19.09
C THR A 121 -1.39 -8.99 -20.58
N PRO A 122 -1.13 -9.99 -21.44
CA PRO A 122 -0.81 -9.73 -22.85
C PRO A 122 -1.94 -9.01 -23.60
N LEU A 123 -3.20 -9.16 -23.18
CA LEU A 123 -4.35 -8.50 -23.78
C LEU A 123 -4.58 -7.11 -23.17
N VAL A 124 -4.58 -7.01 -21.84
CA VAL A 124 -4.97 -5.77 -21.14
C VAL A 124 -3.87 -4.72 -21.20
N ASN A 125 -2.60 -5.12 -21.23
CA ASN A 125 -1.46 -4.19 -21.26
C ASN A 125 -1.38 -3.36 -22.55
N LEU A 126 -2.13 -3.73 -23.60
CA LEU A 126 -2.29 -2.93 -24.81
C LEU A 126 -3.08 -1.64 -24.57
N TYR A 127 -4.03 -1.66 -23.63
CA TYR A 127 -4.91 -0.53 -23.32
C TYR A 127 -4.55 0.15 -22.01
N VAL A 128 -4.07 -0.62 -21.03
CA VAL A 128 -3.71 -0.14 -19.70
C VAL A 128 -2.25 -0.49 -19.44
N PRO A 129 -1.31 0.43 -19.74
CA PRO A 129 0.08 0.23 -19.37
C PRO A 129 0.21 0.07 -17.86
N ALA A 130 1.23 -0.67 -17.42
CA ALA A 130 1.44 -1.00 -16.00
C ALA A 130 0.32 -1.87 -15.38
N TYR A 131 -0.50 -2.55 -16.18
CA TYR A 131 -1.57 -3.44 -15.69
C TYR A 131 -1.14 -4.39 -14.55
N PRO A 132 0.02 -5.08 -14.63
CA PRO A 132 0.47 -5.93 -13.53
C PRO A 132 0.65 -5.19 -12.20
N LEU A 133 1.09 -3.93 -12.22
CA LEU A 133 1.25 -3.13 -11.00
C LEU A 133 -0.10 -2.81 -10.36
N TYR A 134 -1.14 -2.56 -11.16
CA TYR A 134 -2.49 -2.36 -10.63
C TYR A 134 -3.05 -3.63 -9.99
N ILE A 135 -2.72 -4.82 -10.50
CA ILE A 135 -3.12 -6.08 -9.88
C ILE A 135 -2.40 -6.30 -8.54
N VAL A 136 -1.09 -6.04 -8.48
CA VAL A 136 -0.34 -6.10 -7.21
C VAL A 136 -0.92 -5.12 -6.20
N TYR A 137 -1.25 -3.90 -6.64
CA TYR A 137 -1.91 -2.91 -5.80
C TYR A 137 -3.30 -3.38 -5.33
N PHE A 138 -4.06 -4.04 -6.18
CA PHE A 138 -5.38 -4.58 -5.85
C PHE A 138 -5.30 -5.66 -4.76
N ILE A 139 -4.29 -6.55 -4.82
CA ILE A 139 -4.01 -7.52 -3.74
C ILE A 139 -3.78 -6.77 -2.42
N TYR A 140 -2.87 -5.80 -2.43
CA TYR A 140 -2.57 -4.99 -1.23
C TYR A 140 -3.82 -4.27 -0.70
N PHE A 141 -4.61 -3.67 -1.58
CA PHE A 141 -5.85 -2.97 -1.23
C PHE A 141 -6.85 -3.90 -0.55
N ILE A 142 -7.05 -5.12 -1.07
CA ILE A 142 -7.93 -6.11 -0.43
C ILE A 142 -7.39 -6.49 0.95
N GLN A 143 -6.10 -6.80 1.07
CA GLN A 143 -5.49 -7.17 2.36
C GLN A 143 -5.68 -6.05 3.40
N MET A 144 -5.42 -4.80 3.02
CA MET A 144 -5.58 -3.63 3.88
C MET A 144 -7.06 -3.44 4.31
N THR A 145 -7.99 -3.66 3.38
CA THR A 145 -9.43 -3.52 3.62
C THR A 145 -9.95 -4.62 4.55
N VAL A 146 -9.60 -5.89 4.29
CA VAL A 146 -9.98 -7.03 5.13
C VAL A 146 -9.45 -6.85 6.54
N PHE A 147 -8.20 -6.38 6.68
CA PHE A 147 -7.61 -6.10 7.97
C PHE A 147 -8.41 -5.06 8.78
N HIS A 148 -8.74 -3.91 8.19
CA HIS A 148 -9.48 -2.85 8.88
C HIS A 148 -10.94 -3.24 9.16
N ILE A 149 -11.59 -3.99 8.27
CA ILE A 149 -12.94 -4.53 8.51
C ILE A 149 -12.91 -5.53 9.66
N SER A 150 -11.92 -6.44 9.70
CA SER A 150 -11.80 -7.43 10.77
C SER A 150 -11.50 -6.76 12.11
N LEU A 151 -10.64 -5.73 12.14
CA LEU A 151 -10.42 -4.89 13.31
C LEU A 151 -11.71 -4.22 13.81
N TYR A 152 -12.48 -3.63 12.90
CA TYR A 152 -13.75 -2.99 13.27
C TYR A 152 -14.73 -4.01 13.84
N ARG A 153 -14.90 -5.16 13.19
CA ARG A 153 -15.81 -6.23 13.64
C ARG A 153 -15.43 -6.77 15.02
N ASN A 154 -14.15 -7.10 15.22
CA ASN A 154 -13.66 -7.71 16.46
C ASN A 154 -13.59 -6.72 17.64
N LYS A 155 -13.68 -5.40 17.38
CA LYS A 155 -13.80 -4.39 18.43
C LYS A 155 -15.19 -4.37 19.10
N PHE A 156 -16.23 -4.74 18.36
CA PHE A 156 -17.63 -4.76 18.85
C PHE A 156 -18.11 -6.17 19.25
N ALA A 157 -17.31 -7.21 18.97
CA ALA A 157 -17.52 -8.57 19.45
C ALA A 157 -16.90 -8.76 20.83
#